data_AF-A0A2W6YSP2-F1
#
_entry.id   AF-A0A2W6YSP2-F1
#
_cell.length_a   1.000
_cell.length_b   1.000
_cell.length_c   1.000
_cell.angle_alpha   90.00
_cell.angle_beta   90.00
_cell.angle_gamma   90.00
#
_symmetry.space_group_name_H-M   'P 1'
#
loop_
_entity.id
_entity.type
_entity.pdbx_description
1 polymer ?
#
loop_
_entity_poly.entity_id
_entity_poly.type
_entity_poly.pdbx_seq_one_letter_code
_entity_poly.pdbx_strand_id
1 'polypeptide(L)'
;MSRINGATFAADDEARPTAADLGRYERTYAQLGNNGARYFMLWQLSTAHAMLLEQEGDRIHPEFAGLNGRQLAEGARAQARFFAFMVAEPPARSEEDLERKITTYEAMIFQEDEMRRSHAAVMVETAMHVDARRLGINLRKRPIDAATTSRH
;
A
#
# COMPACT_ATOMS: atom_id res chain seq x y z
N MET A 1 31.18 18.20 -20.13
CA MET A 1 30.14 17.21 -20.52
C MET A 1 30.50 15.88 -19.87
N SER A 2 29.86 15.55 -18.75
CA SER A 2 30.16 14.36 -17.94
C SER A 2 29.43 13.15 -18.54
N ARG A 3 30.16 12.05 -18.79
CA ARG A 3 29.60 10.78 -19.28
C ARG A 3 28.79 10.16 -18.14
N ILE A 4 27.50 9.97 -18.37
CA ILE A 4 26.66 9.13 -17.52
C ILE A 4 27.13 7.69 -17.77
N ASN A 5 27.75 7.07 -16.77
CA ASN A 5 28.00 5.63 -16.75
C ASN A 5 26.64 4.94 -16.72
N GLY A 6 26.08 4.68 -17.90
CA GLY A 6 24.99 3.75 -18.05
C GLY A 6 25.54 2.37 -17.72
N ALA A 7 25.33 1.91 -16.49
CA ALA A 7 25.41 0.49 -16.20
C ALA A 7 24.41 -0.18 -17.13
N THR A 8 24.92 -0.73 -18.23
CA THR A 8 24.16 -1.59 -19.11
C THR A 8 23.67 -2.72 -18.22
N PHE A 9 22.35 -2.84 -18.03
CA PHE A 9 21.77 -4.03 -17.40
C PHE A 9 22.08 -5.19 -18.35
N ALA A 10 23.24 -5.82 -18.13
CA ALA A 10 23.79 -6.82 -19.02
C ALA A 10 22.93 -8.08 -18.94
N ALA A 11 22.05 -8.24 -19.93
CA ALA A 11 21.36 -9.49 -20.21
C ALA A 11 22.27 -10.39 -21.07
N ASP A 12 23.50 -10.62 -20.61
CA ASP A 12 24.43 -11.58 -21.24
C ASP A 12 24.43 -12.90 -20.45
N ASP A 13 24.83 -14.00 -21.09
CA ASP A 13 24.56 -15.38 -20.61
C ASP A 13 25.24 -15.74 -19.27
N GLU A 14 26.25 -14.97 -18.85
CA GLU A 14 26.90 -15.07 -17.54
C GLU A 14 26.12 -14.40 -16.39
N ALA A 15 25.08 -13.62 -16.71
CA ALA A 15 24.21 -12.96 -15.72
C ALA A 15 22.99 -13.81 -15.30
N ARG A 16 23.03 -15.12 -15.54
CA ARG A 16 21.93 -16.02 -15.14
C ARG A 16 21.74 -16.03 -13.62
N PRO A 17 20.49 -16.14 -13.13
CA PRO A 17 20.22 -16.24 -11.70
C PRO A 17 20.96 -17.42 -11.07
N THR A 18 21.54 -17.21 -9.89
CA THR A 18 22.14 -18.29 -9.11
C THR A 18 21.05 -19.21 -8.54
N ALA A 19 21.42 -20.39 -8.07
CA ALA A 19 20.49 -21.27 -7.36
C ALA A 19 19.83 -20.58 -6.14
N ALA A 20 20.56 -19.67 -5.47
CA ALA A 20 20.01 -18.89 -4.37
C ALA A 20 18.96 -17.86 -4.84
N ASP A 21 19.17 -17.25 -5.99
CA ASP A 21 18.21 -16.34 -6.61
C ASP A 21 16.95 -17.09 -7.06
N LEU A 22 17.12 -18.23 -7.74
CA LEU A 22 16.01 -19.10 -8.15
C LEU A 22 15.19 -19.56 -6.93
N GLY A 23 15.84 -19.96 -5.84
CA GLY A 23 15.16 -20.32 -4.59
C GLY A 23 14.44 -19.13 -3.94
N ARG A 24 14.96 -17.90 -4.08
CA ARG A 24 14.24 -16.69 -3.65
C ARG A 24 12.98 -16.49 -4.50
N TYR A 25 13.08 -16.61 -5.82
CA TYR A 25 11.96 -16.44 -6.73
C TYR A 25 10.88 -17.50 -6.54
N GLU A 26 11.25 -18.75 -6.28
CA GLU A 26 10.31 -19.82 -5.93
C GLU A 26 9.49 -19.45 -4.68
N ARG A 27 10.17 -19.04 -3.60
CA ARG A 27 9.48 -18.61 -2.36
C ARG A 27 8.58 -17.40 -2.59
N THR A 28 9.03 -16.43 -3.39
CA THR A 28 8.21 -15.27 -3.76
C THR A 28 7.00 -15.69 -4.60
N TYR A 29 7.19 -16.55 -5.61
CA TYR A 29 6.14 -17.01 -6.50
C TYR A 29 5.05 -17.78 -5.75
N ALA A 30 5.46 -18.67 -4.83
CA ALA A 30 4.52 -19.39 -3.95
C ALA A 30 3.65 -18.45 -3.10
N GLN A 31 4.12 -17.23 -2.84
CA GLN A 31 3.39 -16.21 -2.09
C GLN A 31 2.44 -15.36 -2.97
N LEU A 32 2.55 -15.38 -4.30
CA LEU A 32 1.76 -14.49 -5.18
C LEU A 32 0.26 -14.83 -5.22
N GLY A 33 -0.12 -16.10 -5.01
CA GLY A 33 -1.46 -16.58 -5.36
C GLY A 33 -2.61 -16.26 -4.39
N ASN A 34 -2.34 -15.96 -3.12
CA ASN A 34 -3.39 -15.84 -2.10
C ASN A 34 -3.20 -14.68 -1.11
N ASN A 35 -2.35 -13.72 -1.44
CA ASN A 35 -1.97 -12.68 -0.48
C ASN A 35 -2.84 -11.41 -0.54
N GLY A 36 -3.74 -11.25 -1.53
CA GLY A 36 -4.61 -10.06 -1.61
C GLY A 36 -5.43 -9.83 -0.33
N ALA A 37 -6.11 -10.87 0.15
CA ALA A 37 -6.86 -10.83 1.41
C ALA A 37 -5.95 -10.60 2.63
N ARG A 38 -4.76 -11.22 2.64
CA ARG A 38 -3.78 -11.04 3.72
C ARG A 38 -3.26 -9.60 3.77
N TYR A 39 -2.88 -9.02 2.64
CA TYR A 39 -2.38 -7.64 2.58
C TYR A 39 -3.49 -6.65 2.93
N PHE A 40 -4.72 -6.92 2.50
CA PHE A 40 -5.87 -6.12 2.91
C PHE A 40 -6.07 -6.14 4.44
N MET A 41 -6.04 -7.32 5.06
CA MET A 41 -6.08 -7.46 6.53
C MET A 41 -4.94 -6.72 7.23
N LEU A 42 -3.70 -6.84 6.72
CA LEU A 42 -2.53 -6.17 7.29
C LEU A 42 -2.60 -4.64 7.12
N TRP A 43 -3.17 -4.17 6.02
CA TRP A 43 -3.46 -2.76 5.80
C TRP A 43 -4.50 -2.24 6.81
N GLN A 44 -5.61 -2.96 7.00
CA GLN A 44 -6.64 -2.61 8.00
C GLN A 44 -6.04 -2.54 9.41
N LEU A 45 -5.27 -3.56 9.78
CA LEU A 45 -4.63 -3.65 11.09
C LEU A 45 -3.66 -2.48 11.32
N SER A 46 -2.79 -2.19 10.35
CA SER A 46 -1.80 -1.11 10.46
C SER A 46 -2.48 0.25 10.54
N THR A 47 -3.57 0.46 9.78
CA THR A 47 -4.37 1.69 9.82
C THR A 47 -5.03 1.87 11.20
N ALA A 48 -5.65 0.82 11.74
CA ALA A 48 -6.25 0.86 13.08
C ALA A 48 -5.20 1.12 14.18
N HIS A 49 -4.04 0.46 14.09
CA HIS A 49 -2.94 0.69 15.04
C HIS A 49 -2.41 2.11 14.99
N ALA A 50 -2.28 2.72 13.81
CA ALA A 50 -1.88 4.11 13.69
C ALA A 50 -2.83 5.05 14.45
N MET A 51 -4.15 4.82 14.32
CA MET A 51 -5.16 5.62 15.02
C MET A 51 -5.09 5.43 16.55
N LEU A 52 -4.91 4.20 17.03
CA LEU A 52 -4.80 3.92 18.46
C LEU A 52 -3.52 4.52 19.08
N LEU A 53 -2.39 4.39 18.39
CA LEU A 53 -1.11 4.94 18.85
C LEU A 53 -1.10 6.47 18.85
N GLU A 54 -1.84 7.10 17.93
CA GLU A 54 -1.98 8.55 17.90
C GLU A 54 -2.81 9.08 19.09
N GLN A 55 -3.82 8.34 19.54
CA GLN A 55 -4.60 8.69 20.74
C GLN A 55 -3.72 8.70 22.00
N GLU A 56 -2.74 7.81 22.07
CA GLU A 56 -1.74 7.75 23.15
C GLU A 56 -0.40 8.40 22.75
N GLY A 57 -0.44 9.47 21.95
CA GLY A 57 0.74 9.99 21.25
C GLY A 57 1.96 10.34 22.12
N ASP A 58 1.75 10.77 23.36
CA ASP A 58 2.82 11.16 24.29
C ASP A 58 3.34 9.99 25.15
N ARG A 59 2.67 8.83 25.11
CA ARG A 59 3.13 7.62 25.81
C ARG A 59 4.46 7.17 25.23
N ILE A 60 5.46 7.00 26.09
CA ILE A 60 6.78 6.47 25.73
C ILE A 60 6.78 4.96 25.89
N HIS A 61 7.35 4.25 24.92
CA HIS A 61 7.56 2.81 24.95
C HIS A 61 9.06 2.47 25.04
N PRO A 62 9.61 2.27 26.25
CA PRO A 62 11.04 2.02 26.46
C PRO A 62 11.58 0.81 25.70
N GLU A 63 10.77 -0.24 25.56
CA GLU A 63 11.08 -1.48 24.85
C GLU A 63 11.24 -1.29 23.33
N PHE A 64 10.72 -0.19 22.78
CA PHE A 64 10.77 0.14 21.35
C PHE A 64 11.66 1.36 21.10
N ALA A 65 12.92 1.26 21.54
CA ALA A 65 13.93 2.31 21.41
C ALA A 65 13.53 3.66 22.04
N GLY A 66 12.61 3.66 23.01
CA GLY A 66 12.11 4.86 23.67
C GLY A 66 11.23 5.74 22.78
N LEU A 67 10.66 5.20 21.70
CA LEU A 67 9.75 5.93 20.82
C LEU A 67 8.43 6.25 21.54
N ASN A 68 7.84 7.40 21.20
CA ASN A 68 6.50 7.76 21.67
C ASN A 68 5.40 7.26 20.72
N GLY A 69 4.14 7.31 21.19
CA GLY A 69 2.97 6.89 20.42
C GLY A 69 2.88 7.56 19.05
N ARG A 70 3.18 8.86 18.92
CA ARG A 70 3.16 9.56 17.60
C ARG A 70 4.19 9.00 16.63
N GLN A 71 5.40 8.68 17.10
CA GLN A 71 6.46 8.10 16.27
C GLN A 71 6.10 6.68 15.82
N LEU A 72 5.56 5.86 16.73
CA LEU A 72 5.10 4.52 16.39
C LEU A 72 3.88 4.57 15.44
N ALA A 73 2.98 5.54 15.62
CA ALA A 73 1.86 5.76 14.72
C ALA A 73 2.32 6.08 13.30
N GLU A 74 3.37 6.89 13.12
CA GLU A 74 3.93 7.13 11.78
C GLU A 74 4.55 5.86 11.17
N GLY A 75 5.19 5.02 11.98
CA GLY A 75 5.64 3.70 11.54
C GLY A 75 4.48 2.82 11.05
N ALA A 76 3.38 2.78 11.80
CA ALA A 76 2.16 2.06 11.43
C ALA A 76 1.53 2.62 10.15
N ARG A 77 1.53 3.95 9.94
CA ARG A 77 1.07 4.57 8.69
C ARG A 77 1.97 4.21 7.51
N ALA A 78 3.28 4.22 7.68
CA ALA A 78 4.22 3.78 6.64
C ALA A 78 3.97 2.33 6.24
N GLN A 79 3.68 1.46 7.22
CA GLN A 79 3.34 0.07 6.98
C GLN A 79 1.95 -0.08 6.30
N ALA A 80 0.97 0.72 6.69
CA ALA A 80 -0.33 0.76 6.01
C ALA A 80 -0.16 1.16 4.53
N ARG A 81 0.61 2.22 4.23
CA ARG A 81 0.93 2.63 2.84
C ARG A 81 1.56 1.49 2.04
N PHE A 82 2.51 0.77 2.63
CA PHE A 82 3.14 -0.38 2.01
C PHE A 82 2.10 -1.46 1.66
N PHE A 83 1.23 -1.84 2.60
CA PHE A 83 0.21 -2.84 2.32
C PHE A 83 -0.89 -2.37 1.37
N ALA A 84 -1.24 -1.08 1.37
CA ALA A 84 -2.13 -0.50 0.37
C ALA A 84 -1.54 -0.67 -1.04
N PHE A 85 -0.24 -0.44 -1.21
CA PHE A 85 0.45 -0.74 -2.47
C PHE A 85 0.39 -2.23 -2.82
N MET A 86 0.62 -3.12 -1.85
CA MET A 86 0.54 -4.57 -2.09
C MET A 86 -0.88 -5.07 -2.42
N VAL A 87 -1.93 -4.39 -1.96
CA VAL A 87 -3.32 -4.62 -2.39
C VAL A 87 -3.53 -4.12 -3.82
N ALA A 88 -2.95 -2.97 -4.18
CA ALA A 88 -3.09 -2.35 -5.49
C ALA A 88 -2.28 -3.04 -6.60
N GLU A 89 -1.13 -3.63 -6.28
CA GLU A 89 -0.16 -4.19 -7.24
C GLU A 89 -0.74 -5.31 -8.13
N PRO A 90 -1.32 -6.39 -7.58
CA PRO A 90 -1.77 -7.50 -8.43
C PRO A 90 -3.05 -7.13 -9.17
N PRO A 91 -3.18 -7.42 -10.48
CA PRO A 91 -4.44 -7.20 -11.19
C PRO A 91 -5.61 -7.91 -10.52
N ALA A 92 -6.73 -7.22 -10.31
CA ALA A 92 -7.95 -7.84 -9.80
C ALA A 92 -8.44 -8.92 -10.78
N ARG A 93 -8.73 -10.12 -10.27
CA ARG A 93 -9.27 -11.24 -11.05
C ARG A 93 -10.76 -11.47 -10.79
N SER A 94 -11.29 -10.81 -9.78
CA SER A 94 -12.66 -10.92 -9.30
C SER A 94 -13.16 -9.56 -8.82
N GLU A 95 -14.47 -9.43 -8.66
CA GLU A 95 -15.08 -8.25 -8.03
C GLU A 95 -14.61 -8.08 -6.58
N GLU A 96 -14.39 -9.16 -5.85
CA GLU A 96 -13.88 -9.12 -4.47
C GLU A 96 -12.46 -8.53 -4.38
N ASP A 97 -11.58 -8.86 -5.34
CA ASP A 97 -10.26 -8.24 -5.42
C ASP A 97 -10.35 -6.73 -5.71
N LEU A 98 -11.28 -6.34 -6.58
CA LEU A 98 -11.52 -4.95 -6.91
C LEU A 98 -12.11 -4.19 -5.71
N GLU A 99 -13.04 -4.79 -4.97
CA GLU A 99 -13.68 -4.22 -3.79
C GLU A 99 -12.63 -3.88 -2.71
N ARG A 100 -11.65 -4.75 -2.47
CA ARG A 100 -10.55 -4.46 -1.53
C ARG A 100 -9.77 -3.20 -1.95
N LYS A 101 -9.48 -3.03 -3.24
CA LYS A 101 -8.81 -1.81 -3.75
C LYS A 101 -9.68 -0.57 -3.57
N ILE A 102 -10.98 -0.68 -3.85
CA ILE A 102 -11.96 0.39 -3.64
C ILE A 102 -11.97 0.79 -2.16
N THR A 103 -12.15 -0.17 -1.25
CA THR A 103 -12.18 0.09 0.20
C THR A 103 -10.88 0.74 0.69
N THR A 104 -9.73 0.25 0.22
CA THR A 104 -8.44 0.86 0.55
C THR A 104 -8.36 2.31 0.07
N TYR A 105 -8.72 2.58 -1.18
CA TYR A 105 -8.72 3.94 -1.72
C TYR A 105 -9.68 4.87 -0.96
N GLU A 106 -10.92 4.44 -0.76
CA GLU A 106 -11.96 5.24 -0.09
C GLU A 106 -11.54 5.61 1.33
N ALA A 107 -10.96 4.68 2.09
CA ALA A 107 -10.46 4.97 3.43
C ALA A 107 -9.31 5.98 3.44
N MET A 108 -8.42 5.94 2.43
CA MET A 108 -7.26 6.84 2.36
C MET A 108 -7.64 8.27 1.95
N ILE A 109 -8.61 8.46 1.05
CA ILE A 109 -8.98 9.79 0.58
C ILE A 109 -9.65 10.66 1.64
N PHE A 110 -10.23 10.07 2.68
CA PHE A 110 -10.80 10.81 3.82
C PHE A 110 -9.74 11.26 4.84
N GLN A 111 -8.48 10.85 4.67
CA GLN A 111 -7.37 11.30 5.51
C GLN A 111 -6.59 12.39 4.76
N GLU A 112 -6.95 13.66 4.94
CA GLU A 112 -6.32 14.80 4.25
C GLU A 112 -4.79 14.81 4.40
N ASP A 113 -4.33 14.48 5.60
CA ASP A 113 -2.91 14.40 5.91
C ASP A 113 -2.21 13.26 5.15
N GLU A 114 -2.91 12.16 4.89
CA GLU A 114 -2.37 11.03 4.11
C GLU A 114 -2.21 11.41 2.64
N MET A 115 -3.18 12.13 2.07
CA MET A 115 -3.12 12.66 0.71
C MET A 115 -1.95 13.65 0.50
N ARG A 116 -1.54 14.36 1.55
CA ARG A 116 -0.38 15.27 1.52
C ARG A 116 0.95 14.53 1.70
N ARG A 117 0.97 13.44 2.48
CA ARG A 117 2.21 12.73 2.89
C ARG A 117 2.64 11.63 1.91
N SER A 118 1.71 11.11 1.08
CA SER A 118 1.97 9.94 0.26
C SER A 118 1.19 9.95 -1.06
N HIS A 119 1.78 9.38 -2.11
CA HIS A 119 1.09 9.11 -3.37
C HIS A 119 0.35 7.75 -3.38
N ALA A 120 0.38 7.00 -2.28
CA ALA A 120 -0.20 5.66 -2.22
C ALA A 120 -1.69 5.65 -2.61
N ALA A 121 -2.50 6.61 -2.15
CA ALA A 121 -3.91 6.70 -2.54
C ALA A 121 -4.10 6.88 -4.06
N VAL A 122 -3.27 7.71 -4.70
CA VAL A 122 -3.31 7.93 -6.16
C VAL A 122 -2.92 6.67 -6.93
N MET A 123 -1.93 5.93 -6.43
CA MET A 123 -1.51 4.66 -7.03
C MET A 123 -2.62 3.60 -6.91
N VAL A 124 -3.28 3.51 -5.75
CA VAL A 124 -4.43 2.62 -5.54
C VAL A 124 -5.60 3.02 -6.44
N GLU A 125 -5.95 4.32 -6.53
CA GLU A 125 -6.99 4.85 -7.43
C GLU A 125 -6.74 4.43 -8.88
N THR A 126 -5.50 4.57 -9.33
CA THR A 126 -5.09 4.24 -10.70
C THR A 126 -5.24 2.74 -10.97
N ALA A 127 -4.74 1.88 -10.08
CA ALA A 127 -4.86 0.44 -10.21
C ALA A 127 -6.33 -0.01 -10.21
N MET A 128 -7.12 0.52 -9.28
CA MET A 128 -8.57 0.29 -9.16
C MET A 128 -9.30 0.61 -10.48
N HIS A 129 -9.06 1.78 -11.09
CA HIS A 129 -9.69 2.15 -12.35
C HIS A 129 -9.23 1.30 -13.54
N VAL A 130 -7.98 0.86 -13.58
CA VAL A 130 -7.49 -0.07 -14.61
C VAL A 130 -8.18 -1.42 -14.48
N ASP A 131 -8.27 -1.95 -13.26
CA ASP A 131 -8.84 -3.26 -13.00
C ASP A 131 -10.36 -3.28 -13.20
N ALA A 132 -11.07 -2.23 -12.76
CA ALA A 132 -12.50 -2.10 -13.05
C ALA A 132 -12.79 -2.13 -14.56
N ARG A 133 -12.01 -1.40 -15.36
CA ARG A 133 -12.15 -1.44 -16.83
C ARG A 133 -11.93 -2.84 -17.40
N ARG A 134 -10.96 -3.59 -16.89
CA ARG A 134 -10.70 -4.98 -17.31
C ARG A 134 -11.85 -5.92 -16.97
N LEU A 135 -12.50 -5.69 -15.83
CA LEU A 135 -13.67 -6.46 -15.39
C LEU A 135 -14.99 -5.98 -16.05
N GLY A 136 -14.95 -4.98 -16.93
CA GLY A 136 -16.16 -4.41 -17.55
C GLY A 136 -16.99 -3.53 -16.61
N ILE A 137 -16.42 -3.11 -15.48
CA ILE A 137 -17.06 -2.27 -14.46
C ILE A 137 -16.71 -0.80 -14.71
N ASN A 138 -17.73 0.04 -14.80
CA ASN A 138 -17.56 1.49 -14.95
C ASN A 138 -17.61 2.19 -13.60
N LEU A 139 -16.44 2.43 -13.00
CA LEU A 139 -16.33 3.27 -11.80
C LEU A 139 -16.48 4.74 -12.16
N ARG A 140 -17.31 5.47 -11.41
CA ARG A 140 -17.45 6.93 -11.50
C ARG A 140 -17.11 7.54 -10.16
N LYS A 141 -16.31 8.60 -10.17
CA LYS A 141 -16.02 9.39 -8.98
C LYS A 141 -17.33 10.02 -8.50
N ARG A 142 -17.78 9.70 -7.29
CA ARG A 142 -18.88 10.47 -6.67
C ARG A 142 -18.31 11.81 -6.21
N PRO A 143 -19.04 12.92 -6.40
CA PRO A 143 -18.70 14.17 -5.73
C PRO A 143 -18.63 13.92 -4.23
N ILE A 144 -17.55 14.37 -3.59
CA ILE A 144 -17.47 14.44 -2.13
C ILE A 144 -18.20 15.72 -1.76
N ASP A 145 -19.43 15.59 -1.22
CA ASP A 145 -20.13 16.74 -0.67
C ASP A 145 -19.31 17.26 0.53
N ALA A 146 -18.70 18.44 0.37
CA ALA A 146 -17.90 19.12 1.40
C ALA A 146 -18.71 19.55 2.65
N ALA A 147 -19.96 19.06 2.80
CA ALA A 147 -20.95 19.54 3.75
C ALA A 147 -21.23 18.56 4.92
N THR A 148 -20.34 17.60 5.19
CA THR A 148 -20.43 16.81 6.44
C THR A 148 -19.12 16.86 7.23
N THR A 149 -18.66 18.07 7.55
CA THR A 149 -17.93 18.27 8.81
C THR A 149 -18.96 18.16 9.93
N SER A 150 -19.31 16.93 10.30
CA SER A 150 -20.11 16.69 11.50
C SER A 150 -19.22 17.03 12.70
N ARG A 151 -19.61 18.10 13.42
CA ARG A 151 -19.06 18.45 14.73
C ARG A 151 -19.39 17.32 15.69
N HIS A 152 -18.39 16.61 16.18
CA HIS A 152 -18.42 15.98 17.50
C HIS A 152 -17.02 16.00 18.10
#